data_AF-D8JQ28-F1
#
_entry.id   AF-D8JQ28-F1
#
_cell.length_a   1.000
_cell.length_b   1.000
_cell.length_c   1.000
_cell.angle_alpha   90.00
_cell.angle_beta   90.00
_cell.angle_gamma   90.00
#
_symmetry.space_group_name_H-M   'P 1'
#
loop_
_entity.id
_entity.type
_entity.pdbx_description
1 polymer ?
#
loop_
_entity_poly.entity_id
_entity_poly.type
_entity_poly.pdbx_seq_one_letter_code
_entity_poly.pdbx_strand_id
1 'polypeptide(L)'
;MRSPWHHEPRKFLTEQQAAKLFLERGGVCSQCGRKLMPADDWIVEHALALENGGTNDWSNLTLTCAWCKPKKDAHDHATAGHGRRMAAKHIISKSMRKKSALSKKPGTKFNWAAGRYERQEDES
;
A
#
# COMPACT_ATOMS: atom_id res chain seq x y z
N MET A 1 15.66 -10.23 -7.16
CA MET A 1 15.61 -8.78 -7.49
C MET A 1 14.33 -8.21 -6.85
N ARG A 2 14.43 -7.33 -5.86
CA ARG A 2 13.25 -6.72 -5.23
C ARG A 2 12.80 -5.55 -6.10
N SER A 3 11.55 -5.55 -6.55
CA SER A 3 10.97 -4.48 -7.35
C SER A 3 9.55 -4.20 -6.87
N PRO A 4 8.95 -3.05 -7.23
CA PRO A 4 7.55 -2.76 -6.92
C PRO A 4 6.55 -3.82 -7.43
N TRP A 5 6.98 -4.68 -8.35
CA TRP A 5 6.18 -5.76 -8.94
C TRP A 5 6.57 -7.16 -8.45
N HIS A 6 7.72 -7.32 -7.79
CA HIS A 6 8.21 -8.61 -7.32
C HIS A 6 8.84 -8.47 -5.94
N HIS A 7 8.22 -9.09 -4.95
CA HIS A 7 8.74 -9.28 -3.61
C HIS A 7 8.83 -10.77 -3.28
N GLU A 8 9.62 -11.11 -2.26
CA GLU A 8 9.69 -12.49 -1.77
C GLU A 8 8.32 -12.92 -1.19
N PRO A 9 7.95 -14.20 -1.29
CA PRO A 9 6.77 -14.71 -0.60
C PRO A 9 6.95 -14.64 0.92
N ARG A 10 5.83 -14.57 1.65
CA ARG A 10 5.84 -14.60 3.11
C ARG A 10 6.39 -15.94 3.60
N LYS A 11 7.32 -15.88 4.54
CA LYS A 11 7.77 -17.04 5.31
C LYS A 11 7.00 -17.11 6.62
N PHE A 12 6.38 -18.25 6.90
CA PHE A 12 5.66 -18.47 8.15
C PHE A 12 6.62 -18.92 9.24
N LEU A 13 6.39 -18.42 10.46
CA LEU A 13 7.14 -18.85 11.64
C LEU A 13 6.57 -20.17 12.18
N THR A 14 7.42 -20.96 12.83
CA THR A 14 6.96 -22.06 13.68
C THR A 14 6.30 -21.50 14.95
N GLU A 15 5.55 -22.33 15.66
CA GLU A 15 4.89 -21.94 16.92
C GLU A 15 5.90 -21.44 17.96
N GLN A 16 7.03 -22.13 18.11
CA GLN A 16 8.10 -21.74 19.04
C GLN A 16 8.73 -20.39 18.65
N GLN A 17 8.90 -20.14 17.36
CA GLN A 17 9.38 -18.84 16.87
C GLN A 17 8.36 -17.74 17.12
N ALA A 18 7.08 -17.99 16.88
CA ALA A 18 6.03 -17.01 17.16
C ALA A 18 5.97 -16.66 18.65
N ALA A 19 6.08 -17.65 19.54
CA ALA A 19 6.15 -17.43 20.99
C ALA A 19 7.40 -16.63 21.39
N LYS A 20 8.56 -16.94 20.81
CA LYS A 20 9.80 -16.16 21.02
C LYS A 20 9.62 -14.70 20.59
N LEU A 21 9.08 -14.47 19.39
CA LEU A 21 8.81 -13.13 18.88
C LEU A 21 7.85 -12.38 19.80
N PHE A 22 6.81 -13.06 20.30
CA PHE A 22 5.84 -12.48 21.21
C PHE A 22 6.51 -11.92 22.47
N LEU A 23 7.36 -12.72 23.12
CA LEU A 23 8.09 -12.31 24.32
C LEU A 23 9.07 -11.16 24.03
N GLU A 24 9.83 -11.23 22.93
CA GLU A 24 10.78 -10.18 22.56
C GLU A 24 10.13 -8.85 22.20
N ARG A 25 8.89 -8.87 21.68
CA ARG A 25 8.11 -7.65 21.36
C ARG A 25 7.21 -7.22 22.53
N GLY A 26 7.38 -7.82 23.70
CA GLY A 26 6.65 -7.48 24.93
C GLY A 26 5.17 -7.84 24.91
N GLY A 27 4.73 -8.66 23.95
CA GLY A 27 3.32 -9.00 23.77
C GLY A 27 2.45 -7.78 23.46
N VAL A 28 2.98 -6.78 22.74
CA VAL A 28 2.26 -5.53 22.44
C VAL A 28 1.99 -5.42 20.94
N CYS A 29 0.77 -4.99 20.58
CA CYS A 29 0.43 -4.68 19.21
C CYS A 29 1.22 -3.46 18.71
N SER A 30 1.92 -3.60 17.60
CA SER A 30 2.73 -2.53 16.99
C SER A 30 1.90 -1.33 16.49
N GLN A 31 0.62 -1.57 16.16
CA GLN A 31 -0.24 -0.55 15.56
C GLN A 31 -0.96 0.31 16.61
N CYS A 32 -1.47 -0.30 17.68
CA CYS A 32 -2.25 0.42 18.70
C CYS A 32 -1.60 0.47 20.08
N GLY A 33 -0.47 -0.21 20.29
CA GLY A 33 0.23 -0.24 21.58
C GLY A 33 -0.48 -1.05 22.68
N ARG A 34 -1.60 -1.71 22.38
CA ARG A 34 -2.32 -2.54 23.36
C ARG A 34 -1.51 -3.80 23.68
N LYS A 35 -1.44 -4.14 24.97
CA LYS A 35 -0.94 -5.44 25.44
C LYS A 35 -1.91 -6.56 25.04
N LEU A 36 -1.37 -7.59 24.42
CA LEU A 36 -2.08 -8.79 23.97
C LEU A 36 -2.11 -9.79 25.13
N MET A 37 -3.29 -10.27 25.44
CA MET A 37 -3.55 -11.28 26.47
C MET A 37 -3.66 -12.67 25.84
N PRO A 38 -3.57 -13.76 26.62
CA PRO A 38 -3.63 -15.13 26.09
C PRO A 38 -4.91 -15.47 25.31
N ALA A 39 -6.02 -14.78 25.58
CA ALA A 39 -7.29 -14.96 24.89
C ALA A 39 -7.46 -14.04 23.66
N ASP A 40 -6.51 -13.14 23.40
CA ASP A 40 -6.60 -12.23 22.25
C ASP A 40 -6.08 -12.90 20.98
N ASP A 41 -6.80 -12.70 19.87
CA ASP A 41 -6.30 -13.04 18.55
C ASP A 41 -5.27 -12.01 18.07
N TRP A 42 -4.09 -12.52 17.70
CA TRP A 42 -3.01 -11.75 17.12
C TRP A 42 -2.30 -12.53 16.01
N ILE A 43 -1.61 -11.79 15.17
CA ILE A 43 -0.86 -12.35 14.05
C ILE A 43 0.56 -11.81 14.01
N VAL A 44 1.46 -12.59 13.43
CA VAL A 44 2.81 -12.13 13.07
C VAL A 44 2.73 -11.34 11.77
N GLU A 45 3.09 -10.07 11.84
CA GLU A 45 3.01 -9.14 10.72
C GLU A 45 4.34 -8.47 10.43
N HIS A 46 4.58 -8.14 9.17
CA HIS A 46 5.73 -7.33 8.77
C HIS A 46 5.49 -5.85 9.11
N ALA A 47 6.42 -5.21 9.81
CA ALA A 47 6.37 -3.79 10.14
C ALA A 47 6.25 -2.96 8.86
N LEU A 48 7.19 -3.16 7.93
CA LEU A 48 7.06 -2.77 6.53
C LEU A 48 6.56 -3.98 5.73
N ALA A 49 5.42 -3.86 5.05
CA ALA A 49 4.88 -4.96 4.24
C ALA A 49 5.83 -5.37 3.10
N LEU A 50 5.83 -6.65 2.73
CA LEU A 50 6.71 -7.19 1.67
C LEU A 50 6.51 -6.46 0.32
N GLU A 51 5.27 -6.13 -0.04
CA GLU A 51 4.97 -5.37 -1.27
C GLU A 51 5.43 -3.89 -1.21
N ASN A 52 5.68 -3.38 0.00
CA ASN A 52 6.25 -2.06 0.26
C ASN A 52 7.77 -2.10 0.47
N GLY A 53 8.43 -3.22 0.12
CA GLY A 53 9.88 -3.37 0.25
C GLY A 53 10.34 -3.96 1.58
N GLY A 54 9.42 -4.44 2.41
CA GLY A 54 9.73 -5.18 3.63
C GLY A 54 10.47 -6.48 3.38
N THR A 55 10.99 -7.05 4.47
CA THR A 55 11.74 -8.31 4.46
C THR A 55 11.12 -9.36 5.37
N ASN A 56 11.47 -10.63 5.16
CA ASN A 56 11.13 -11.71 6.08
C ASN A 56 12.10 -11.78 7.29
N ASP A 57 12.93 -10.75 7.49
CA ASP A 57 13.92 -10.75 8.57
C ASP A 57 13.23 -10.57 9.92
N TRP A 58 13.81 -11.18 10.95
CA TRP A 58 13.28 -11.15 12.30
C TRP A 58 13.04 -9.73 12.84
N SER A 59 13.89 -8.78 12.45
CA SER A 59 13.78 -7.37 12.81
C SER A 59 12.57 -6.67 12.20
N ASN A 60 12.06 -7.16 11.07
CA ASN A 60 10.86 -6.62 10.40
C ASN A 60 9.58 -7.33 10.87
N LEU A 61 9.65 -8.33 11.74
CA LEU A 61 8.47 -9.02 12.26
C LEU A 61 7.98 -8.37 13.57
N THR A 62 6.67 -8.18 13.64
CA THR A 62 5.94 -7.54 14.74
C THR A 62 4.65 -8.28 15.04
N LEU A 63 3.96 -7.88 16.11
CA LEU A 63 2.67 -8.41 16.50
C LEU A 63 1.58 -7.41 16.15
N THR A 64 0.47 -7.89 15.58
CA THR A 64 -0.70 -7.06 15.29
C THR A 64 -1.96 -7.74 15.77
N CYS A 65 -2.83 -7.01 16.48
CA CYS A 65 -4.12 -7.54 16.89
C CYS A 65 -5.09 -7.66 15.71
N ALA A 66 -6.08 -8.54 15.84
CA ALA A 66 -7.09 -8.77 14.81
C ALA A 66 -7.80 -7.49 14.32
N TRP A 67 -8.02 -6.50 15.19
CA TRP A 67 -8.71 -5.25 14.82
C TRP A 67 -7.85 -4.28 14.01
N CYS A 68 -6.54 -4.28 14.24
CA CYS A 68 -5.61 -3.40 13.53
C CYS A 68 -5.21 -3.95 12.17
N LYS A 69 -5.22 -5.27 12.00
CA LYS A 69 -4.78 -5.93 10.77
C LYS A 69 -5.52 -5.41 9.51
N PRO A 70 -6.87 -5.36 9.44
CA PRO A 70 -7.55 -4.88 8.24
C PRO A 70 -7.19 -3.43 7.89
N LYS A 71 -6.97 -2.59 8.90
CA LYS A 71 -6.60 -1.17 8.70
C LYS A 71 -5.19 -1.06 8.12
N LYS A 72 -4.26 -1.84 8.66
CA LYS A 72 -2.88 -1.89 8.17
C LYS A 72 -2.81 -2.46 6.75
N ASP A 73 -3.49 -3.57 6.47
CA ASP A 73 -3.55 -4.13 5.11
C ASP A 73 -4.04 -3.10 4.09
N ALA A 74 -5.14 -2.41 4.39
CA ALA A 74 -5.70 -1.39 3.50
C ALA A 74 -4.69 -0.26 3.25
N HIS A 75 -3.98 0.19 4.29
CA HIS A 75 -2.96 1.21 4.17
C HIS A 75 -1.74 0.74 3.36
N ASP A 76 -1.26 -0.48 3.62
CA ASP A 76 -0.13 -1.07 2.94
C ASP A 76 -0.43 -1.29 1.45
N HIS A 77 -1.59 -1.85 1.12
CA HIS A 77 -2.05 -2.03 -0.26
C HIS A 77 -2.22 -0.70 -1.00
N ALA A 78 -2.74 0.33 -0.33
CA ALA A 78 -2.86 1.68 -0.91
C ALA A 78 -1.49 2.29 -1.22
N THR A 79 -0.55 2.14 -0.28
CA THR A 79 0.84 2.61 -0.42
C THR A 79 1.55 1.88 -1.55
N ALA A 80 1.44 0.56 -1.63
CA ALA A 80 2.04 -0.25 -2.69
C ALA A 80 1.45 0.10 -4.06
N GLY A 81 0.12 0.29 -4.13
CA GLY A 81 -0.57 0.75 -5.33
C GLY A 81 -0.09 2.12 -5.79
N HIS A 82 0.11 3.05 -4.85
CA HIS A 82 0.70 4.36 -5.14
C HIS A 82 2.15 4.23 -5.65
N GLY A 83 2.99 3.45 -4.96
CA GLY A 83 4.37 3.19 -5.32
C GLY A 83 4.51 2.62 -6.74
N ARG A 84 3.72 1.59 -7.08
CA ARG A 84 3.67 1.01 -8.43
C ARG A 84 3.28 2.04 -9.50
N ARG A 85 2.28 2.89 -9.23
CA ARG A 85 1.87 3.96 -10.16
C ARG A 85 2.97 4.99 -10.37
N MET A 86 3.67 5.39 -9.31
CA MET A 86 4.75 6.36 -9.39
C MET A 86 5.95 5.78 -10.13
N ALA A 87 6.37 4.56 -9.80
CA ALA A 87 7.44 3.86 -10.50
C ALA A 87 7.16 3.76 -12.00
N ALA A 88 5.94 3.34 -12.38
CA ALA A 88 5.53 3.28 -13.78
C ALA A 88 5.63 4.65 -14.47
N LYS A 89 5.13 5.73 -13.84
CA LYS A 89 5.22 7.09 -14.39
C LYS A 89 6.67 7.53 -14.64
N HIS A 90 7.60 7.19 -13.74
CA HIS A 90 9.00 7.57 -13.88
C HIS A 90 9.74 6.79 -14.97
N ILE A 91 9.35 5.53 -15.20
CA ILE A 91 10.00 4.66 -16.20
C ILE A 91 9.46 4.91 -17.61
N ILE A 92 8.13 5.07 -17.76
CA ILE A 92 7.52 5.16 -19.09
C ILE A 92 7.56 6.58 -19.66
N SER A 93 7.75 6.66 -20.98
CA SER A 93 7.70 7.91 -21.73
C SER A 93 6.30 8.54 -21.67
N LYS A 94 6.22 9.87 -21.83
CA LYS A 94 4.96 10.62 -21.73
C LYS A 94 3.92 10.17 -22.77
N SER A 95 4.36 9.73 -23.95
CA SER A 95 3.48 9.22 -25.02
C SER A 95 2.81 7.90 -24.65
N MET A 96 3.47 7.06 -23.85
CA MET A 96 2.92 5.79 -23.37
C MET A 96 1.96 5.95 -22.17
N ARG A 97 1.96 7.12 -21.53
CA ARG A 97 1.08 7.38 -20.37
C ARG A 97 -0.36 7.51 -20.84
N LYS A 98 -1.25 6.67 -20.29
CA LYS A 98 -2.69 6.84 -20.48
C LYS A 98 -3.13 8.18 -19.90
N LYS A 99 -3.81 8.99 -20.71
CA LYS A 99 -4.46 10.21 -20.24
C LYS A 99 -5.67 9.82 -19.38
N SER A 100 -5.87 10.53 -18.27
CA SER A 100 -7.08 10.37 -17.47
C SER A 100 -8.31 10.68 -18.33
N ALA A 101 -9.41 9.97 -18.12
CA ALA A 101 -10.71 10.31 -18.71
C ALA A 101 -11.16 11.73 -18.32
N LEU A 102 -10.68 12.23 -17.17
CA LEU A 102 -10.91 13.60 -16.68
C LEU A 102 -9.92 14.62 -17.28
N SER A 103 -8.93 14.19 -18.07
CA SER A 103 -8.01 15.14 -18.70
C SER A 103 -8.72 15.92 -19.81
N LYS A 104 -8.39 17.21 -19.93
CA LYS A 104 -8.88 18.09 -21.00
C LYS A 104 -8.65 17.44 -22.36
N LYS A 105 -9.73 17.25 -23.13
CA LYS A 105 -9.64 16.76 -24.50
C LYS A 105 -9.07 17.87 -25.40
N PRO A 106 -8.26 17.53 -26.43
CA PRO A 106 -7.84 18.52 -27.42
C PRO A 106 -9.06 19.19 -28.06
N GLY A 107 -9.00 20.51 -28.28
CA GLY A 107 -10.10 21.28 -28.88
C GLY A 107 -11.31 21.54 -27.98
N THR A 108 -11.25 21.23 -26.67
CA THR A 108 -12.31 21.60 -25.73
C THR A 108 -11.89 22.74 -24.80
N LYS A 109 -12.82 23.63 -24.42
CA LYS A 109 -12.65 24.65 -23.37
C LYS A 109 -13.60 24.37 -22.21
N PHE A 110 -13.19 24.67 -20.98
CA PHE A 110 -14.09 24.56 -19.83
C PHE A 110 -15.04 25.76 -19.85
N ASN A 111 -16.34 25.50 -20.01
CA ASN A 111 -17.38 26.51 -19.92
C ASN A 111 -17.78 26.65 -18.45
N TRP A 112 -17.39 27.77 -17.83
CA TRP A 112 -17.68 28.05 -16.42
C TRP A 112 -19.17 28.23 -16.14
N ALA A 113 -19.95 28.72 -17.09
CA ALA A 113 -21.40 28.86 -16.94
C ALA A 113 -22.12 27.51 -17.01
N ALA A 114 -21.65 26.60 -17.87
CA ALA A 114 -22.24 25.27 -18.03
C ALA A 114 -21.61 24.19 -17.11
N GLY A 115 -20.54 24.51 -16.38
CA GLY A 115 -19.83 23.59 -15.49
C GLY A 115 -19.17 22.38 -16.19
N ARG A 116 -18.91 22.46 -17.50
CA ARG A 116 -18.44 21.32 -18.31
C ARG A 116 -17.50 21.75 -19.44
N TYR A 117 -16.74 20.79 -19.99
CA TYR A 117 -15.93 21.01 -21.18
C TYR A 117 -16.79 20.96 -22.46
N GLU A 118 -16.68 21.97 -23.31
CA GLU A 118 -17.36 22.09 -24.60
C GLU A 118 -16.34 22.25 -25.73
N ARG A 119 -16.64 21.78 -26.94
CA ARG A 119 -15.73 22.00 -28.08
C ARG A 119 -15.68 23.50 -28.39
N GLN A 120 -14.50 24.02 -28.69
CA GLN A 120 -14.43 25.31 -29.35
C GLN A 120 -14.94 25.10 -30.77
N GLU A 121 -16.05 25.74 -31.12
CA GLU A 121 -16.41 25.95 -32.52
C GLU A 121 -15.39 26.95 -33.09
N ASP A 122 -14.77 26.59 -34.19
CA ASP A 122 -13.82 27.47 -34.90
C ASP A 122 -14.65 28.65 -35.45
N GLU A 123 -14.57 29.83 -34.80
CA GLU A 123 -15.06 31.07 -35.41
C GLU A 123 -14.18 31.35 -36.63
N SER A 124 -14.81 31.23 -37.81
CA SER A 124 -14.20 31.40 -39.13
C SER A 124 -13.90 32.86 -39.46
#